data_AF-A0A849UDL6-F1
#
_entry.id   AF-A0A849UDL6-F1
#
_cell.length_a   1.000
_cell.length_b   1.000
_cell.length_c   1.000
_cell.angle_alpha   90.00
_cell.angle_beta   90.00
_cell.angle_gamma   90.00
#
_symmetry.space_group_name_H-M   'P 1'
#
loop_
_entity.id
_entity.type
_entity.pdbx_description
1 polymer ?
#
loop_
_entity_poly.entity_id
_entity_poly.type
_entity_poly.pdbx_seq_one_letter_code
_entity_poly.pdbx_strand_id
1 'polypeptide(L)'
;MPVCTDDEAKQDPVKPEEKSSVSRYYRTSRITNLRKVPRTWRTRKDPFEKVWDEIRLRLELMPETTAKEIIAWLMGKYPNQYVTGQTRTLQRRIAEWRQTQQSLEQNLRTLMLNEKSVLTTNSAQALNFTNNLDCDAEFSEMNKFLT
;
A
#
# COMPACT_ATOMS: atom_id res chain seq x y z
N MET A 1 88.03 -2.91 9.35
CA MET A 1 86.96 -2.82 8.32
C MET A 1 85.88 -3.84 8.68
N PRO A 2 84.57 -3.65 8.43
CA PRO A 2 83.77 -2.50 7.95
C PRO A 2 82.72 -2.02 9.00
N VAL A 3 82.48 -0.71 9.15
CA VAL A 3 81.37 0.16 8.62
C VAL A 3 79.99 -0.06 9.26
N CYS A 4 79.44 1.07 9.72
CA CYS A 4 78.18 1.36 10.41
C CYS A 4 76.92 0.78 9.78
N THR A 5 75.92 0.54 10.61
CA THR A 5 74.60 1.18 10.47
C THR A 5 74.01 1.44 11.86
N ASP A 6 73.85 2.72 12.16
CA ASP A 6 72.90 3.24 13.12
C ASP A 6 71.49 2.75 12.78
N ASP A 7 70.68 2.43 13.78
CA ASP A 7 69.34 3.02 13.89
C ASP A 7 68.70 2.58 15.20
N GLU A 8 68.85 3.49 16.17
CA GLU A 8 68.23 3.50 17.47
C GLU A 8 66.71 3.53 17.31
N ALA A 9 66.06 2.44 17.71
CA ALA A 9 64.61 2.29 17.73
C ALA A 9 63.99 3.32 18.70
N LYS A 10 63.64 4.50 18.19
CA LYS A 10 62.77 5.45 18.90
C LYS A 10 61.41 4.81 19.08
N GLN A 11 61.09 4.42 20.31
CA GLN A 11 59.70 4.25 20.73
C GLN A 11 59.03 5.63 20.71
N ASP A 12 58.22 5.90 19.69
CA ASP A 12 57.28 7.01 19.72
C ASP A 12 56.22 6.75 20.82
N PRO A 13 55.94 7.72 21.72
CA PRO A 13 54.91 7.55 22.73
C PRO A 13 53.53 7.48 22.08
N VAL A 14 52.86 6.34 22.28
CA VAL A 14 51.49 6.07 21.83
C VAL A 14 50.55 7.17 22.36
N LYS A 15 50.08 8.01 21.43
CA LYS A 15 49.04 9.03 21.64
C LYS A 15 47.77 8.32 22.14
N PRO A 16 47.14 8.76 23.25
CA PRO A 16 45.95 8.11 23.76
C PRO A 16 44.83 8.24 22.72
N GLU A 17 44.39 7.08 22.26
CA GLU A 17 43.33 6.89 21.27
C GLU A 17 42.04 7.61 21.66
N GLU A 18 41.74 8.66 20.90
CA GLU A 18 40.49 9.42 20.97
C GLU A 18 39.33 8.46 20.73
N LYS A 19 38.45 8.35 21.74
CA LYS A 19 37.20 7.58 21.67
C LYS A 19 36.39 8.09 20.49
N SER A 20 36.43 7.38 19.36
CA SER A 20 35.67 7.74 18.18
C SER A 20 34.18 7.75 18.54
N SER A 21 33.59 8.92 18.59
CA SER A 21 32.16 9.13 18.77
C SER A 21 31.42 8.82 17.47
N VAL A 22 31.74 7.68 16.85
CA VAL A 22 31.11 7.28 15.60
C VAL A 22 29.66 6.93 15.91
N SER A 23 28.81 7.81 15.41
CA SER A 23 27.36 7.80 15.39
C SER A 23 26.77 6.39 15.52
N ARG A 24 25.96 6.19 16.57
CA ARG A 24 25.12 5.01 16.81
C ARG A 24 24.19 4.65 15.63
N TYR A 25 24.11 5.49 14.61
CA TYR A 25 23.17 5.39 13.50
C TYR A 25 23.47 4.23 12.53
N TYR A 26 24.73 3.82 12.35
CA TYR A 26 25.09 2.83 11.32
C TYR A 26 25.14 1.37 11.81
N ARG A 27 25.15 1.16 13.14
CA ARG A 27 25.40 -0.17 13.74
C ARG A 27 24.15 -1.02 13.95
N THR A 28 22.97 -0.50 13.65
CA THR A 28 21.72 -1.20 13.90
C THR A 28 20.94 -1.36 12.60
N SER A 29 20.98 -2.57 12.04
CA SER A 29 20.07 -3.03 10.98
C SER A 29 18.63 -3.25 11.47
N ARG A 30 18.31 -2.87 12.72
CA ARG A 30 16.92 -2.85 13.18
C ARG A 30 16.25 -1.61 12.60
N ILE A 31 15.35 -1.86 11.65
CA ILE A 31 14.31 -0.93 11.26
C ILE A 31 13.66 -0.42 12.56
N THR A 32 13.84 0.86 12.89
CA THR A 32 13.33 1.51 14.12
C THR A 32 11.82 1.78 14.05
N ASN A 33 11.08 0.88 13.40
CA ASN A 33 9.66 0.96 13.20
C ASN A 33 8.97 -0.36 13.55
N LEU A 34 9.35 -0.98 14.67
CA LEU A 34 8.72 -2.25 15.05
C LEU A 34 7.41 -2.08 15.81
N ARG A 35 7.19 -1.02 16.59
CA ARG A 35 5.97 -0.85 17.41
C ARG A 35 5.74 0.62 17.78
N LYS A 36 5.44 1.50 16.82
CA LYS A 36 4.83 2.80 17.18
C LYS A 36 3.33 2.59 17.29
N VAL A 37 2.84 2.40 18.52
CA VAL A 37 1.42 2.51 18.82
C VAL A 37 0.91 3.80 18.19
N PRO A 38 -0.16 3.77 17.37
CA PRO A 38 -0.67 4.97 16.74
C PRO A 38 -1.04 5.98 17.83
N ARG A 39 -0.52 7.21 17.69
CA ARG A 39 -0.87 8.29 18.61
C ARG A 39 -2.37 8.56 18.46
N THR A 40 -3.10 8.46 19.56
CA THR A 40 -4.55 8.67 19.60
C THR A 40 -4.93 10.15 19.69
N TRP A 41 -4.06 11.02 20.20
CA TRP A 41 -4.34 12.45 20.31
C TRP A 41 -3.76 13.27 19.15
N ARG A 42 -4.61 14.16 18.60
CA ARG A 42 -4.18 15.23 17.68
C ARG A 42 -4.17 16.56 18.43
N THR A 43 -3.06 17.26 18.38
CA THR A 43 -2.90 18.59 19.03
C THR A 43 -3.71 19.68 18.32
N ARG A 44 -4.10 19.49 17.06
CA ARG A 44 -4.83 20.49 16.27
C ARG A 44 -5.92 19.82 15.42
N LYS A 45 -7.07 20.50 15.32
CA LYS A 45 -8.12 20.16 14.35
C LYS A 45 -7.61 20.41 12.93
N ASP A 46 -8.16 19.69 11.97
CA ASP A 46 -7.78 19.83 10.56
C ASP A 46 -8.36 21.15 10.00
N PRO A 47 -7.53 22.05 9.42
CA PRO A 47 -8.01 23.30 8.85
C PRO A 47 -9.01 23.12 7.70
N PHE A 48 -9.01 21.98 7.02
CA PHE A 48 -9.89 21.70 5.88
C PHE A 48 -11.16 20.94 6.25
N GLU A 49 -11.41 20.65 7.53
CA GLU A 49 -12.56 19.85 7.98
C GLU A 49 -13.90 20.38 7.45
N LYS A 50 -14.13 21.70 7.54
CA LYS A 50 -15.40 22.34 7.14
C LYS A 50 -15.62 22.38 5.62
N VAL A 51 -14.54 22.44 4.85
CA VAL A 51 -14.58 22.58 3.38
C VAL A 51 -14.28 21.26 2.66
N TRP A 52 -14.09 20.18 3.42
CA TRP A 52 -13.64 18.91 2.88
C TRP A 52 -14.63 18.32 1.88
N ASP A 53 -15.94 18.49 2.11
CA ASP A 53 -16.98 17.98 1.22
C ASP A 53 -16.93 18.63 -0.15
N GLU A 54 -16.65 19.93 -0.21
CA GLU A 54 -16.48 20.66 -1.47
C GLU A 54 -15.22 20.23 -2.21
N ILE A 55 -14.12 20.01 -1.47
CA ILE A 55 -12.86 19.52 -2.02
C ILE A 55 -13.06 18.12 -2.61
N ARG A 56 -13.79 17.23 -1.90
CA ARG A 56 -14.10 15.88 -2.39
C ARG A 56 -14.91 15.92 -3.67
N LEU A 57 -15.99 16.69 -3.70
CA LEU A 57 -16.81 16.83 -4.91
C LEU A 57 -15.96 17.29 -6.10
N ARG A 58 -15.04 18.25 -5.88
CA ARG A 58 -14.16 18.72 -6.95
C ARG A 58 -13.17 17.65 -7.41
N LEU A 59 -12.64 16.83 -6.51
CA LEU A 59 -11.75 15.71 -6.84
C LEU A 59 -12.48 14.59 -7.57
N GLU A 60 -13.76 14.37 -7.28
CA GLU A 60 -14.60 13.39 -7.97
C GLU A 60 -14.95 13.86 -9.39
N LEU A 61 -15.28 15.14 -9.56
CA LEU A 61 -15.57 15.74 -10.87
C LEU A 61 -14.30 15.85 -11.75
N MET A 62 -13.17 16.19 -11.14
CA MET A 62 -11.91 16.45 -11.83
C MET A 62 -10.75 15.75 -11.09
N PRO A 63 -10.50 14.45 -11.38
CA PRO A 63 -9.51 13.66 -10.65
C PRO A 63 -8.06 14.13 -10.87
N GLU A 64 -7.80 14.84 -11.98
CA GLU A 64 -6.48 15.40 -12.33
C GLU A 64 -6.12 16.67 -11.55
N THR A 65 -7.07 17.23 -10.78
CA THR A 65 -6.86 18.48 -10.05
C THR A 65 -5.75 18.34 -9.00
N THR A 66 -4.80 19.27 -9.02
CA THR A 66 -3.69 19.27 -8.07
C THR A 66 -4.07 19.97 -6.77
N ALA A 67 -3.53 19.54 -5.63
CA ALA A 67 -3.77 20.16 -4.32
C ALA A 67 -3.47 21.68 -4.30
N LYS A 68 -2.46 22.13 -5.05
CA LYS A 68 -2.11 23.56 -5.19
C LYS A 68 -3.25 24.35 -5.84
N GLU A 69 -3.88 23.79 -6.87
CA GLU A 69 -5.01 24.41 -7.57
C GLU A 69 -6.23 24.48 -6.67
N ILE A 70 -6.48 23.43 -5.88
CA ILE A 70 -7.55 23.42 -4.88
C ILE A 70 -7.33 24.53 -3.84
N ILE A 71 -6.09 24.73 -3.37
CA ILE A 71 -5.80 25.83 -2.44
C ILE A 71 -5.98 27.18 -3.10
N ALA A 72 -5.53 27.37 -4.34
CA ALA A 72 -5.74 28.63 -5.07
C ALA A 72 -7.24 28.93 -5.22
N TRP A 73 -8.04 27.92 -5.55
CA TRP A 73 -9.50 28.03 -5.62
C TRP A 73 -10.12 28.36 -4.25
N LEU A 74 -9.69 27.70 -3.18
CA LEU A 74 -10.15 27.97 -1.81
C LEU A 74 -9.79 29.39 -1.36
N MET A 75 -8.61 29.91 -1.73
CA MET A 75 -8.21 31.28 -1.42
C MET A 75 -9.09 32.31 -2.13
N GLY A 76 -9.56 32.01 -3.34
CA GLY A 76 -10.53 32.85 -4.05
C GLY A 76 -11.93 32.83 -3.43
N LYS A 77 -12.38 31.65 -2.95
CA LYS A 77 -13.71 31.50 -2.33
C LYS A 77 -13.76 31.98 -0.88
N TYR A 78 -12.70 31.75 -0.13
CA TYR A 78 -12.58 32.07 1.31
C TYR A 78 -11.30 32.88 1.55
N PRO A 79 -11.33 34.21 1.30
CA PRO A 79 -10.17 35.05 1.54
C PRO A 79 -9.76 35.00 3.02
N ASN A 80 -8.46 35.09 3.29
CA ASN A 80 -7.84 35.10 4.62
C ASN A 80 -7.98 33.82 5.48
N GLN A 81 -8.67 32.77 5.01
CA GLN A 81 -8.80 31.51 5.76
C GLN A 81 -7.71 30.49 5.40
N TYR A 82 -7.24 30.50 4.15
CA TYR A 82 -6.31 29.51 3.61
C TYR A 82 -5.04 30.16 3.10
N VAL A 83 -3.93 29.42 3.23
CA VAL A 83 -2.59 29.86 2.84
C VAL A 83 -1.90 28.76 2.05
N THR A 84 -1.07 29.13 1.07
CA THR A 84 -0.28 28.20 0.24
C THR A 84 0.63 27.27 1.05
N GLY A 85 1.05 27.68 2.26
CA GLY A 85 1.83 26.85 3.19
C GLY A 85 1.13 25.58 3.66
N GLN A 86 -0.19 25.46 3.44
CA GLN A 86 -0.99 24.29 3.83
C GLN A 86 -1.04 23.20 2.74
N THR A 87 -0.30 23.35 1.63
CA THR A 87 -0.29 22.40 0.49
C THR A 87 0.04 20.98 0.91
N ARG A 88 1.06 20.80 1.75
CA ARG A 88 1.47 19.48 2.25
C ARG A 88 0.35 18.80 3.06
N THR A 89 -0.38 19.57 3.86
CA THR A 89 -1.51 19.07 4.66
C THR A 89 -2.63 18.57 3.76
N LEU A 90 -2.98 19.34 2.73
CA LEU A 90 -4.02 18.94 1.79
C LEU A 90 -3.60 17.75 0.93
N GLN A 91 -2.38 17.75 0.40
CA GLN A 91 -1.82 16.62 -0.35
C GLN A 91 -1.89 15.31 0.45
N ARG A 92 -1.48 15.34 1.72
CA ARG A 92 -1.54 14.15 2.58
C ARG A 92 -2.98 13.66 2.74
N ARG A 93 -3.91 14.56 3.00
CA ARG A 93 -5.34 14.21 3.16
C ARG A 93 -5.94 13.62 1.88
N ILE A 94 -5.58 14.17 0.72
CA ILE A 94 -5.99 13.63 -0.59
C ILE A 94 -5.40 12.23 -0.82
N ALA A 95 -4.12 12.03 -0.48
CA ALA A 95 -3.48 10.72 -0.61
C ALA A 95 -4.14 9.66 0.28
N GLU A 96 -4.41 10.00 1.54
CA GLU A 96 -5.17 9.15 2.47
C GLU A 96 -6.55 8.81 1.89
N TRP A 97 -7.27 9.80 1.34
CA TRP A 97 -8.57 9.58 0.70
C TRP A 97 -8.48 8.66 -0.53
N ARG A 98 -7.53 8.89 -1.44
CA ARG A 98 -7.34 8.01 -2.62
C ARG A 98 -6.99 6.59 -2.22
N GLN A 99 -6.19 6.42 -1.17
CA GLN A 99 -5.87 5.10 -0.62
C GLN A 99 -7.11 4.39 -0.08
N THR A 100 -8.00 5.10 0.62
CA THR A 100 -9.27 4.51 1.09
C THR A 100 -10.17 4.06 -0.06
N GLN A 101 -10.24 4.84 -1.15
CA GLN A 101 -10.99 4.48 -2.35
C GLN A 101 -10.42 3.23 -3.04
N GLN A 102 -9.10 3.18 -3.22
CA GLN A 102 -8.43 2.01 -3.82
C GLN A 102 -8.63 0.76 -2.97
N SER A 103 -8.50 0.87 -1.65
CA SER A 103 -8.74 -0.26 -0.74
C SER A 103 -10.17 -0.80 -0.88
N LEU A 104 -11.16 0.09 -0.98
CA LEU A 104 -12.56 -0.32 -1.17
C LEU A 104 -12.75 -1.07 -2.50
N GLU A 105 -12.22 -0.52 -3.59
CA GLU A 105 -12.32 -1.15 -4.92
C GLU A 105 -11.68 -2.54 -4.95
N GLN A 106 -10.50 -2.70 -4.33
CA GLN A 106 -9.83 -4.01 -4.23
C GLN A 106 -10.65 -5.02 -3.41
N ASN A 107 -11.25 -4.56 -2.31
CA ASN A 107 -12.14 -5.39 -1.51
C ASN A 107 -13.35 -5.85 -2.32
N LEU A 108 -14.00 -4.94 -3.05
CA LEU A 108 -15.13 -5.26 -3.93
C LEU A 108 -14.74 -6.23 -5.04
N ARG A 109 -13.60 -6.02 -5.70
CA ARG A 109 -13.06 -6.96 -6.70
C ARG A 109 -12.88 -8.36 -6.11
N THR A 110 -12.32 -8.45 -4.90
CA THR A 110 -12.09 -9.72 -4.21
C THR A 110 -13.40 -10.45 -3.94
N LEU A 111 -14.42 -9.74 -3.45
CA LEU A 111 -15.75 -10.31 -3.21
C LEU A 111 -16.40 -10.81 -4.51
N MET A 112 -16.38 -9.99 -5.57
CA MET A 112 -16.96 -10.31 -6.88
C MET A 112 -16.27 -11.48 -7.59
N LEU A 113 -14.97 -11.68 -7.39
CA LEU A 113 -14.22 -12.83 -7.93
C LEU A 113 -14.51 -14.11 -7.15
N ASN A 114 -14.72 -14.01 -5.84
CA ASN A 114 -15.04 -15.16 -4.98
C ASN A 114 -16.46 -15.71 -5.24
N GLU A 115 -17.44 -14.87 -5.56
CA GLU A 115 -18.78 -15.34 -5.93
C GLU A 115 -18.77 -16.15 -7.23
N LYS A 116 -17.96 -15.74 -8.21
CA LYS A 116 -17.82 -16.47 -9.49
C LYS A 116 -17.25 -17.87 -9.31
N SER A 117 -16.34 -18.07 -8.35
CA SER A 117 -15.78 -19.40 -8.09
C SER A 117 -16.84 -20.35 -7.50
N VAL A 118 -17.71 -19.85 -6.61
CA VAL A 118 -18.81 -20.62 -5.99
C VAL A 118 -19.91 -20.98 -7.00
N LEU A 119 -20.21 -20.09 -7.96
CA LEU A 119 -21.16 -20.39 -9.03
C LEU A 119 -20.61 -21.46 -9.99
N THR A 120 -19.31 -21.41 -10.31
CA THR A 120 -18.67 -22.43 -11.17
C THR A 120 -18.60 -23.80 -10.51
N THR A 121 -18.35 -23.88 -9.19
CA THR A 121 -18.32 -25.17 -8.47
C THR A 121 -19.71 -25.78 -8.31
N ASN A 122 -20.75 -24.97 -8.07
CA ASN A 122 -22.12 -25.47 -7.99
C ASN A 122 -22.66 -25.97 -9.35
N SER A 123 -22.32 -25.30 -10.46
CA SER A 123 -22.68 -25.79 -11.81
C SER A 123 -21.89 -27.04 -12.23
N ALA A 124 -20.62 -27.17 -11.82
CA ALA A 124 -19.83 -28.38 -12.07
C ALA A 124 -20.31 -29.57 -11.23
N GLN A 125 -20.81 -29.34 -10.02
CA GLN A 125 -21.46 -30.38 -9.21
C GLN A 125 -22.83 -30.79 -9.78
N ALA A 126 -23.57 -29.88 -10.42
CA ALA A 126 -24.85 -30.18 -11.06
C ALA A 126 -24.74 -31.04 -12.34
N LEU A 127 -23.61 -31.00 -13.06
CA LEU A 127 -23.36 -31.87 -14.22
C LEU A 127 -22.73 -33.23 -13.84
N ASN A 128 -22.40 -33.45 -12.57
CA ASN A 128 -21.80 -34.69 -12.08
C ASN A 128 -22.78 -35.58 -11.30
N PHE A 129 -24.07 -35.22 -11.22
CA PHE A 129 -25.08 -35.99 -10.50
C PHE A 129 -25.96 -36.89 -11.39
N THR A 130 -25.75 -36.91 -12.72
CA THR A 130 -26.56 -37.73 -13.65
C THR A 130 -25.81 -38.89 -14.30
N ASN A 131 -24.71 -39.37 -13.69
CA ASN A 131 -23.98 -40.56 -14.17
C ASN A 131 -24.03 -41.71 -13.17
N ASN A 132 -25.18 -41.90 -12.52
CA ASN A 132 -25.39 -43.10 -11.71
C ASN A 132 -26.88 -43.47 -11.62
N LEU A 133 -27.48 -43.79 -12.77
CA LEU A 133 -28.62 -44.68 -12.85
C LEU A 133 -28.36 -45.59 -14.06
N ASP A 134 -27.95 -46.82 -13.75
CA ASP A 134 -27.95 -47.94 -14.70
C ASP A 134 -29.31 -48.03 -15.41
N CYS A 135 -29.29 -47.99 -16.75
CA CYS A 135 -30.37 -48.46 -17.61
C CYS A 135 -29.80 -48.85 -18.98
N ASP A 136 -28.84 -49.77 -18.99
CA ASP A 136 -28.50 -50.54 -20.18
C ASP A 136 -29.39 -51.79 -20.25
N ALA A 137 -30.57 -51.65 -20.84
CA ALA A 137 -31.26 -52.78 -21.47
C ALA A 137 -32.28 -52.28 -22.50
N GLU A 138 -32.23 -52.88 -23.70
CA GLU A 138 -33.27 -52.89 -24.74
C GLU A 138 -33.32 -51.72 -25.75
N PHE A 139 -32.24 -51.51 -26.50
CA PHE A 139 -32.36 -50.98 -27.88
C PHE A 139 -31.63 -51.85 -28.90
N SER A 140 -31.78 -53.17 -28.77
CA SER A 140 -31.21 -54.17 -29.69
C SER A 140 -32.27 -55.14 -30.23
N GLU A 141 -33.48 -54.66 -30.52
CA GLU A 141 -34.54 -55.47 -31.12
C GLU A 141 -35.25 -54.84 -32.33
N MET A 142 -34.72 -53.73 -32.88
CA MET A 142 -35.35 -53.00 -34.00
C MET A 142 -34.49 -52.95 -35.27
N ASN A 143 -33.70 -54.00 -35.56
CA ASN A 143 -33.01 -54.14 -36.86
C ASN A 143 -33.06 -55.57 -37.43
N LYS A 144 -34.03 -56.38 -36.99
CA LYS A 144 -34.20 -57.77 -37.47
C LYS A 144 -35.32 -57.97 -38.49
N PHE A 145 -35.93 -56.89 -39.01
CA PHE A 145 -37.06 -56.95 -39.95
C PHE A 145 -36.85 -56.17 -41.27
N LEU A 146 -35.61 -56.10 -41.77
CA LEU A 146 -35.34 -55.67 -43.15
C LEU A 146 -34.43 -56.66 -43.86
N THR A 147 -35.01 -57.80 -44.26
CA THR A 147 -34.74 -58.57 -45.49
C THR A 147 -36.01 -59.37 -45.77
#